data_AF-A0AAV5IXX5-F1
#
_entry.id   AF-A0AAV5IXX5-F1
#
_cell.length_a   1.000
_cell.length_b   1.000
_cell.length_c   1.000
_cell.angle_alpha   90.00
_cell.angle_beta   90.00
_cell.angle_gamma   90.00
#
_symmetry.space_group_name_H-M   'P 1'
#
loop_
_entity.id
_entity.type
_entity.pdbx_description
1 polymer ?
#
loop_
_entity_poly.entity_id
_entity_poly.type
_entity_poly.pdbx_seq_one_letter_code
_entity_poly.pdbx_strand_id
1 'polypeptide(L)'
;MNELRPCAPLRLKHVLAQELVKGLRAVSDSLLRYNATRMLRENESGLFLSLCRAFIEVAFPHCATCFGRCYPGGAALIMEAKNLYEGVGRLLTISSSRELPKPINNGVEKKVSENGDQPVIEDGINSVEEAEASNPEDKEQTSPTLQNDEKVQ
;
A
#
# COMPACT_ATOMS: atom_id res chain seq x y z
N MET A 1 42.86 22.05 17.27
CA MET A 1 41.63 21.29 16.92
C MET A 1 40.88 22.11 15.89
N ASN A 2 40.57 21.53 14.72
CA ASN A 2 39.75 22.19 13.71
C ASN A 2 38.30 22.12 14.16
N GLU A 3 37.82 23.16 14.84
CA GLU A 3 36.39 23.32 15.04
C GLU A 3 35.75 23.66 13.69
N LEU A 4 35.17 22.64 13.04
CA LEU A 4 34.29 22.83 11.90
C LEU A 4 33.25 23.88 12.32
N ARG A 5 33.13 24.97 11.54
CA ARG A 5 32.20 26.05 11.84
C ARG A 5 30.82 25.44 12.16
N PRO A 6 30.18 25.82 13.28
CA PRO A 6 28.87 25.28 13.70
C PRO A 6 27.77 25.33 12.63
N CYS A 7 27.96 26.12 11.57
CA CYS A 7 27.04 26.26 10.45
C CYS A 7 27.11 25.15 9.38
N ALA A 8 28.18 24.36 9.29
CA ALA A 8 28.30 23.31 8.25
C ALA A 8 27.33 22.13 8.46
N PRO A 9 27.19 21.55 9.67
CA PRO A 9 26.21 20.49 9.93
C PRO A 9 24.76 20.98 9.79
N LEU A 10 24.49 22.23 10.19
CA LEU A 10 23.16 22.84 10.06
C LEU A 10 22.72 22.98 8.61
N ARG A 11 23.63 23.39 7.72
CA ARG A 11 23.31 23.47 6.28
C ARG A 11 23.05 22.10 5.67
N LEU A 12 23.87 21.10 6.02
CA LEU A 12 23.70 19.75 5.48
C LEU A 12 22.36 19.12 5.89
N LYS A 13 21.94 19.29 7.15
CA LYS A 13 20.61 18.84 7.62
C LYS A 13 19.48 19.34 6.73
N HIS A 14 19.45 20.64 6.44
CA HIS A 14 18.36 21.22 5.64
C HIS A 14 18.40 20.78 4.18
N VAL A 15 19.60 20.73 3.60
CA VAL A 15 19.79 20.24 2.22
C VAL A 15 19.31 18.79 2.09
N LEU A 16 19.72 17.91 3.00
CA LEU A 16 19.30 16.50 2.98
C LEU A 16 17.80 16.34 3.26
N ALA A 17 17.23 17.15 4.16
CA ALA A 17 15.78 17.15 4.39
C ALA A 17 15.02 17.52 3.11
N GLN A 18 15.49 18.55 2.37
CA GLN A 18 14.89 18.95 1.10
C GLN A 18 14.98 17.84 0.05
N GLU A 19 16.13 17.18 -0.10
CA GLU A 19 16.26 16.07 -1.04
C GLU A 19 15.37 14.87 -0.66
N LEU A 20 15.25 14.55 0.63
CA LEU A 20 14.32 13.52 1.09
C LEU A 20 12.87 13.87 0.77
N VAL A 21 12.45 15.11 1.04
CA VAL A 21 11.11 15.60 0.71
C VAL A 21 10.85 15.58 -0.80
N LYS A 22 11.83 15.92 -1.63
CA LYS A 22 11.73 15.81 -3.09
C LYS A 22 11.50 14.36 -3.53
N GLY A 23 12.25 13.41 -2.96
CA GLY A 23 12.08 11.99 -3.24
C GLY A 23 10.69 11.48 -2.86
N LEU A 24 10.23 11.81 -1.66
CA LEU A 24 8.88 11.45 -1.18
C LEU A 24 7.77 12.08 -2.05
N ARG A 25 7.95 13.32 -2.49
CA ARG A 25 7.03 13.98 -3.42
C ARG A 25 6.99 13.24 -4.76
N ALA A 26 8.13 12.84 -5.31
CA ALA A 26 8.18 12.08 -6.55
C ALA A 26 7.42 10.74 -6.45
N VAL A 27 7.50 10.05 -5.30
CA VAL A 27 6.68 8.85 -5.03
C VAL A 27 5.20 9.18 -5.03
N SER A 28 4.78 10.21 -4.29
CA SER A 28 3.39 10.67 -4.25
C SER A 28 2.86 11.03 -5.65
N ASP A 29 3.62 11.80 -6.42
CA ASP A 29 3.27 12.20 -7.79
C ASP A 29 3.16 10.97 -8.71
N SER A 30 4.01 9.96 -8.53
CA SER A 30 3.94 8.70 -9.27
C SER A 30 2.67 7.93 -8.93
N LEU A 31 2.29 7.83 -7.65
CA LEU A 31 1.05 7.18 -7.22
C LEU A 31 -0.18 7.89 -7.81
N LEU A 32 -0.23 9.22 -7.72
CA LEU A 32 -1.31 10.02 -8.28
C LEU A 32 -1.41 9.88 -9.81
N ARG A 33 -0.26 9.94 -10.49
CA ARG A 33 -0.21 9.77 -11.95
C ARG A 33 -0.64 8.37 -12.36
N TYR A 34 -0.21 7.34 -11.63
CA TYR A 34 -0.62 5.97 -11.89
C TYR A 34 -2.14 5.83 -11.77
N ASN A 35 -2.74 6.34 -10.70
CA ASN A 35 -4.19 6.36 -10.53
C ASN A 35 -4.93 7.12 -11.65
N ALA A 36 -4.37 8.26 -12.11
CA ALA A 36 -5.01 9.07 -13.13
C ALA A 36 -4.91 8.49 -14.56
N THR A 37 -3.87 7.72 -14.84
CA THR A 37 -3.55 7.27 -16.21
C THR A 37 -3.79 5.79 -16.45
N ARG A 38 -3.80 4.96 -15.40
CA ARG A 38 -4.03 3.52 -15.51
C ARG A 38 -5.46 3.21 -15.08
N MET A 39 -6.18 2.51 -15.95
CA MET A 39 -7.41 1.83 -15.56
C MET A 39 -7.01 0.60 -14.74
N LEU A 40 -6.95 0.77 -13.42
CA LEU A 40 -6.79 -0.33 -12.49
C LEU A 40 -8.00 -1.23 -12.58
N ARG A 41 -7.76 -2.52 -12.82
CA ARG A 41 -8.81 -3.54 -12.73
C ARG A 41 -9.23 -3.69 -11.27
N GLU A 42 -10.45 -4.18 -11.04
CA GLU A 42 -10.98 -4.38 -9.69
C GLU A 42 -10.09 -5.28 -8.82
N ASN A 43 -9.44 -6.27 -9.42
CA ASN A 43 -8.51 -7.17 -8.73
C ASN A 43 -7.17 -6.53 -8.35
N GLU A 44 -6.81 -5.40 -8.95
CA GLU A 44 -5.54 -4.69 -8.70
C GLU A 44 -5.73 -3.43 -7.85
N SER A 45 -6.93 -2.84 -7.88
CA SER A 45 -7.27 -1.59 -7.20
C SER A 45 -7.05 -1.69 -5.68
N GLY A 46 -7.43 -2.82 -5.05
CA GLY A 46 -7.23 -3.05 -3.62
C GLY A 46 -5.75 -3.08 -3.22
N LEU A 47 -4.89 -3.71 -4.04
CA LEU A 47 -3.45 -3.72 -3.82
C LEU A 47 -2.85 -2.32 -3.99
N PHE A 48 -3.28 -1.59 -5.02
CA PHE A 48 -2.84 -0.21 -5.25
C PHE A 48 -3.23 0.73 -4.10
N LEU A 49 -4.46 0.62 -3.58
CA LEU A 49 -4.90 1.42 -2.43
C LEU A 49 -4.15 1.04 -1.16
N SER A 50 -3.84 -0.25 -0.98
CA SER A 50 -2.99 -0.71 0.13
C SER A 50 -1.58 -0.12 0.04
N LEU A 51 -1.01 0.00 -1.17
CA LEU A 51 0.26 0.68 -1.39
C LEU A 51 0.18 2.19 -1.07
N CYS A 52 -0.88 2.87 -1.52
CA CYS A 52 -1.11 4.27 -1.20
C CYS A 52 -1.23 4.50 0.32
N ARG A 53 -1.93 3.59 1.02
CA ARG A 53 -2.06 3.61 2.48
C ARG A 53 -0.70 3.39 3.15
N ALA A 54 0.04 2.36 2.75
CA ALA A 54 1.36 2.07 3.29
C ALA A 54 2.33 3.25 3.11
N PHE A 55 2.25 3.97 2.00
CA PHE A 55 3.04 5.18 1.79
C PHE A 55 2.75 6.27 2.84
N ILE A 56 1.47 6.57 3.08
CA ILE A 56 1.05 7.65 4.00
C ILE A 56 1.21 7.26 5.47
N GLU A 57 0.84 6.04 5.84
CA GLU A 57 0.76 5.59 7.24
C GLU A 57 2.08 4.99 7.74
N VAL A 58 2.92 4.46 6.84
CA VAL A 58 4.14 3.73 7.22
C VAL A 58 5.39 4.37 6.65
N ALA A 59 5.54 4.44 5.32
CA ALA A 59 6.80 4.83 4.70
C ALA A 59 7.17 6.29 5.02
N PHE A 60 6.25 7.23 4.82
CA PHE A 60 6.50 8.64 5.11
C PHE A 60 6.84 8.90 6.59
N PRO A 61 6.05 8.44 7.58
CA PRO A 61 6.39 8.60 9.00
C PRO A 61 7.69 7.89 9.39
N HIS A 62 7.99 6.75 8.78
CA HIS A 62 9.24 6.03 9.01
C HIS A 62 10.44 6.85 8.50
N CYS A 63 10.37 7.42 7.31
CA CYS A 63 11.40 8.32 6.77
C CYS A 63 11.63 9.53 7.70
N ALA A 64 10.57 10.17 8.19
CA ALA A 64 10.67 11.27 9.14
C ALA A 64 11.36 10.84 10.45
N THR A 65 10.98 9.69 10.99
CA THR A 65 11.55 9.13 12.22
C THR A 65 13.04 8.81 12.06
N CYS A 66 13.42 8.10 10.99
CA CYS A 66 14.81 7.79 10.69
C CYS A 66 15.65 9.06 10.48
N PHE A 67 15.11 10.05 9.76
CA PHE A 67 15.79 11.34 9.60
C PHE A 67 15.99 12.07 10.92
N GLY A 68 15.00 12.04 11.82
CA GLY A 68 15.10 12.60 13.17
C GLY A 68 16.12 11.91 14.08
N ARG A 69 16.38 10.61 13.87
CA ARG A 69 17.44 9.87 14.57
C ARG A 69 18.84 10.29 14.11
N CYS A 70 18.99 10.63 12.83
CA CYS A 70 20.26 11.11 12.27
C CYS A 70 20.50 12.60 12.56
N TYR A 71 19.45 13.40 12.63
CA TYR A 71 19.52 14.84 12.80
C TYR A 71 18.53 15.33 13.87
N PRO A 72 19.01 15.89 15.01
CA PRO A 72 18.13 16.43 16.06
C PRO A 72 17.12 17.44 15.50
N GLY A 73 15.84 17.26 15.82
CA GLY A 73 14.73 18.06 15.28
C GLY A 73 14.53 17.92 13.76
N GLY A 74 15.12 16.89 13.13
CA GLY A 74 14.97 16.62 11.70
C GLY A 74 13.59 16.05 11.34
N ALA A 75 13.00 15.24 12.22
CA ALA A 75 11.67 14.68 11.99
C ALA A 75 10.62 15.75 11.73
N ALA A 76 10.66 16.86 12.48
CA ALA A 76 9.75 17.99 12.28
C ALA A 76 9.85 18.61 10.89
N LEU A 77 11.07 18.75 10.35
CA LEU A 77 11.29 19.28 8.99
C LEU A 77 10.68 18.38 7.92
N ILE A 78 10.73 17.06 8.10
CA ILE A 78 10.11 16.12 7.16
C ILE A 78 8.59 16.10 7.33
N MET A 79 8.10 16.19 8.56
CA MET A 79 6.67 16.18 8.87
C MET A 79 5.94 17.44 8.37
N GLU A 80 6.62 18.58 8.30
CA GLU A 80 6.07 19.83 7.73
C GLU A 80 5.64 19.66 6.26
N ALA A 81 6.29 18.76 5.53
CA ALA A 81 5.98 18.43 4.15
C ALA A 81 4.73 17.52 3.98
N LYS A 82 4.06 17.11 5.07
CA LYS A 82 2.92 16.16 5.01
C LYS A 82 1.79 16.62 4.08
N ASN A 83 1.50 17.91 4.03
CA ASN A 83 0.44 18.48 3.20
C ASN A 83 0.65 18.21 1.69
N LEU A 84 1.89 18.02 1.26
CA LEU A 84 2.24 17.71 -0.13
C LEU A 84 1.70 16.35 -0.58
N TYR A 85 1.40 15.45 0.36
CA TYR A 85 0.94 14.09 0.09
C TYR A 85 -0.57 13.92 0.29
N GLU A 86 -1.29 15.00 0.62
CA GLU A 86 -2.75 14.95 0.84
C GLU A 86 -3.52 14.43 -0.38
N GLY A 87 -3.00 14.61 -1.59
CA GLY A 87 -3.59 14.03 -2.79
C GLY A 87 -3.78 12.52 -2.67
N VAL A 88 -2.76 11.81 -2.20
CA VAL A 88 -2.81 10.35 -1.97
C VAL A 88 -3.77 10.03 -0.82
N GLY A 89 -3.77 10.83 0.25
CA GLY A 89 -4.74 10.69 1.34
C GLY A 89 -6.19 10.79 0.88
N ARG A 90 -6.49 11.75 -0.01
CA ARG A 90 -7.84 11.92 -0.60
C ARG A 90 -8.25 10.73 -1.46
N LEU A 91 -7.33 10.10 -2.20
CA LEU A 91 -7.63 8.88 -2.96
C LEU A 91 -8.15 7.76 -2.05
N LEU A 92 -7.55 7.59 -0.86
CA LEU A 92 -7.96 6.57 0.10
C LEU A 92 -9.36 6.84 0.65
N THR A 93 -9.68 8.09 0.96
CA THR A 93 -11.01 8.49 1.47
C THR A 93 -12.10 8.27 0.42
N ILE A 94 -11.84 8.60 -0.85
CA ILE A 94 -12.83 8.46 -1.93
C ILE A 94 -13.10 6.97 -2.21
N SER A 95 -12.06 6.14 -2.24
CA SER A 95 -12.20 4.70 -2.50
C SER A 95 -12.98 3.98 -1.41
N SER A 96 -12.75 4.32 -0.14
CA SER A 96 -13.51 3.77 0.98
C SER A 96 -15.02 4.07 0.90
N SER A 97 -15.42 5.13 0.19
CA SER A 97 -16.82 5.52 0.00
C SER A 97 -17.51 4.70 -1.11
N ARG A 98 -16.75 4.16 -2.07
CA ARG A 98 -17.29 3.34 -3.18
C ARG A 98 -17.62 1.90 -2.79
N GLU A 99 -17.07 1.39 -1.69
CA GLU A 99 -17.25 -0.01 -1.26
C GLU A 99 -18.56 -0.30 -0.50
N LEU A 100 -19.52 0.64 -0.41
CA LEU A 100 -20.78 0.40 0.30
C LEU A 100 -22.00 0.19 -0.64
N PRO A 101 -22.31 -1.05 -1.05
CA PRO A 101 -23.69 -1.45 -1.31
C PRO A 101 -24.38 -1.77 0.02
N LYS A 102 -25.46 -1.05 0.33
CA LYS A 102 -26.39 -1.41 1.41
C LYS A 102 -26.89 -2.85 1.21
N PRO A 103 -27.04 -3.68 2.25
CA PRO A 103 -27.82 -4.90 2.11
C PRO A 103 -29.27 -4.50 1.81
N ILE A 104 -29.73 -4.83 0.60
CA ILE A 104 -31.14 -4.80 0.25
C ILE A 104 -31.77 -5.95 1.04
N ASN A 105 -32.24 -5.65 2.24
CA ASN A 105 -33.10 -6.54 2.99
C ASN A 105 -34.49 -6.51 2.35
N ASN A 106 -34.70 -7.34 1.33
CA ASN A 106 -36.03 -7.61 0.80
C ASN A 106 -36.78 -8.49 1.80
N GLY A 107 -37.25 -7.89 2.88
CA GLY A 107 -38.26 -8.46 3.75
C GLY A 107 -39.61 -8.46 3.05
N VAL A 108 -39.87 -9.49 2.24
CA VAL A 108 -41.25 -9.85 1.87
C VAL A 108 -41.85 -10.59 3.07
N GLU A 109 -42.40 -9.83 4.00
CA GLU A 109 -43.35 -10.35 4.98
C GLU A 109 -44.59 -10.84 4.23
N LYS A 110 -44.69 -12.14 3.98
CA LYS A 110 -45.96 -12.78 3.65
C LYS A 110 -46.35 -13.67 4.82
N LYS A 111 -47.18 -13.10 5.71
CA LYS A 111 -47.95 -13.84 6.70
C LYS A 111 -48.88 -14.82 5.98
N VAL A 112 -48.68 -16.12 6.18
CA VAL A 112 -49.77 -17.11 6.28
C VAL A 112 -49.33 -18.14 7.32
N SER A 113 -50.11 -18.19 8.40
CA SER A 113 -50.13 -19.21 9.43
C SER A 113 -50.94 -20.41 8.92
N GLU A 114 -50.57 -21.64 9.32
CA GLU A 114 -51.47 -22.73 9.79
C GLU A 114 -50.94 -24.15 9.50
N ASN A 115 -50.54 -24.83 10.58
CA ASN A 115 -50.52 -26.27 10.92
C ASN A 115 -50.34 -27.41 9.89
N GLY A 116 -49.46 -28.35 10.25
CA GLY A 116 -49.86 -29.77 10.37
C GLY A 116 -49.03 -30.81 9.61
N ASP A 117 -48.45 -31.73 10.40
CA ASP A 117 -48.09 -33.13 10.10
C ASP A 117 -46.81 -33.49 9.31
N GLN A 118 -45.92 -34.24 9.99
CA GLN A 118 -44.91 -35.13 9.39
C GLN A 118 -45.58 -36.45 8.97
N PRO A 119 -45.02 -37.17 7.99
CA PRO A 119 -44.19 -38.33 8.38
C PRO A 119 -42.95 -38.60 7.49
N VAL A 120 -41.92 -39.19 8.14
CA VAL A 120 -41.09 -40.38 7.80
C VAL A 120 -40.92 -40.69 6.28
N ILE A 121 -39.73 -40.94 5.68
CA ILE A 121 -38.82 -42.12 5.78
C ILE A 121 -37.51 -41.85 4.99
N GLU A 122 -36.43 -42.50 5.42
CA GLU A 122 -35.09 -42.69 4.83
C GLU A 122 -35.05 -43.07 3.33
N ASP A 123 -33.98 -42.69 2.61
CA ASP A 123 -32.86 -43.58 2.20
C ASP A 123 -32.04 -42.98 1.03
N GLY A 124 -30.73 -43.30 0.94
CA GLY A 124 -30.05 -43.35 -0.37
C GLY A 124 -28.75 -42.57 -0.65
N ILE A 125 -27.60 -43.01 -0.08
CA ILE A 125 -26.41 -43.53 -0.82
C ILE A 125 -25.42 -42.58 -1.57
N ASN A 126 -24.12 -42.69 -1.16
CA ASN A 126 -22.80 -42.56 -1.86
C ASN A 126 -22.32 -41.18 -2.39
N SER A 127 -21.03 -40.78 -2.46
CA SER A 127 -19.67 -41.38 -2.43
C SER A 127 -18.68 -40.33 -1.84
N VAL A 128 -17.62 -40.64 -1.05
CA VAL A 128 -16.22 -41.01 -1.45
C VAL A 128 -15.69 -40.12 -2.60
N GLU A 129 -14.60 -39.33 -2.55
CA GLU A 129 -13.26 -39.49 -1.95
C GLU A 129 -12.50 -38.14 -1.98
N GLU A 130 -11.52 -37.99 -1.08
CA GLU A 130 -10.50 -36.95 -1.04
C GLU A 130 -9.51 -37.04 -2.22
N ALA A 131 -8.94 -35.91 -2.64
CA ALA A 131 -7.64 -35.88 -3.29
C ALA A 131 -6.77 -34.79 -2.62
N GLU A 132 -5.68 -35.26 -2.01
CA GLU A 132 -4.68 -34.51 -1.27
C GLU A 132 -3.84 -33.56 -2.13
N ALA A 133 -3.28 -32.57 -1.43
CA ALA A 133 -2.30 -31.61 -1.89
C ALA A 133 -0.91 -32.23 -2.14
N SER A 134 -0.09 -31.55 -2.95
CA SER A 134 1.36 -31.50 -2.75
C SER A 134 1.97 -30.26 -3.41
N ASN A 135 2.97 -29.69 -2.72
CA ASN A 135 3.59 -28.37 -2.90
C ASN A 135 5.07 -28.57 -3.39
N PRO A 136 5.97 -27.57 -3.33
CA PRO A 136 6.55 -26.77 -4.42
C PRO A 136 8.02 -27.14 -4.79
N GLU A 137 8.61 -26.48 -5.81
CA GLU A 137 10.08 -26.44 -5.96
C GLU A 137 10.60 -25.15 -6.66
N ASP A 138 11.56 -24.50 -6.00
CA ASP A 138 12.41 -23.38 -6.44
C ASP A 138 13.52 -23.84 -7.41
N LYS A 139 14.01 -22.94 -8.29
CA LYS A 139 15.45 -22.77 -8.56
C LYS A 139 15.80 -21.50 -9.36
N GLU A 140 16.81 -20.84 -8.79
CA GLU A 140 17.56 -19.64 -9.15
C GLU A 140 18.64 -19.92 -10.22
N GLN A 141 18.95 -18.98 -11.14
CA GLN A 141 20.30 -18.84 -11.74
C GLN A 141 20.55 -17.55 -12.55
N THR A 142 21.49 -16.74 -12.02
CA THR A 142 22.66 -16.08 -12.68
C THR A 142 22.51 -14.93 -13.71
N SER A 143 23.01 -13.75 -13.31
CA SER A 143 23.77 -12.77 -14.13
C SER A 143 25.29 -13.05 -13.95
N PRO A 144 26.27 -12.60 -14.80
CA PRO A 144 26.54 -11.18 -15.12
C PRO A 144 27.15 -10.90 -16.53
N THR A 145 27.33 -9.62 -16.93
CA THR A 145 28.60 -9.07 -17.49
C THR A 145 28.50 -7.55 -17.69
N LEU A 146 29.48 -6.84 -17.12
CA LEU A 146 29.83 -5.43 -17.32
C LEU A 146 30.65 -5.26 -18.61
N GLN A 147 30.39 -4.21 -19.39
CA GLN A 147 31.40 -3.63 -20.28
C GLN A 147 31.38 -2.10 -20.12
N ASN A 148 32.43 -1.59 -19.47
CA ASN A 148 32.87 -0.20 -19.56
C ASN A 148 33.65 -0.06 -20.87
N ASP A 149 33.40 1.00 -21.64
CA ASP A 149 34.38 1.51 -22.59
C ASP A 149 34.50 3.02 -22.44
N GLU A 150 35.68 3.40 -21.96
CA GLU A 150 36.19 4.75 -21.81
C GLU A 150 36.81 5.13 -23.17
N LYS A 151 36.42 6.26 -23.77
CA LYS A 151 37.23 6.87 -24.81
C LYS A 151 37.39 8.36 -24.59
N VAL A 152 38.54 8.66 -24.00
CA VAL A 152 39.24 9.94 -24.04
C VAL A 152 39.39 10.41 -25.49
N GLN A 153 38.90 11.61 -25.79
CA GLN A 153 39.55 12.54 -26.71
C GLN A 153 39.16 13.98 -26.41
#